data_AF-A0A2H6NF79-F1
#
_entry.id   AF-A0A2H6NF79-F1
#
_cell.length_a   1.000
_cell.length_b   1.000
_cell.length_c   1.000
_cell.angle_alpha   90.00
_cell.angle_beta   90.00
_cell.angle_gamma   90.00
#
_symmetry.space_group_name_H-M   'P 1'
#
loop_
_entity.id
_entity.type
_entity.pdbx_description
1 polymer ?
#
loop_
_entity_poly.entity_id
_entity_poly.type
_entity_poly.pdbx_seq_one_letter_code
_entity_poly.pdbx_strand_id
1 'polypeptide(L)'
;PASSTAKEEEGLASSLPRWPDSSSKSPLRVLYDMLIGPLEGGLMHSSGPVGRHRQLVLVLEGELYLIPFALLKGSSSNEYLYELFSLIAVPSIQALSASAKGQAKKNASAYGNSSSTAAVIGNPKLPSSVMDRWLWGPMPSAEEEAYAVSELLGCQALVGSAATKETVMS
;
A
#
# COMPACT_ATOMS: atom_id res chain seq x y z
N PRO A 1 -25.02 -58.15 -20.17
CA PRO A 1 -25.27 -57.50 -21.49
C PRO A 1 -26.30 -56.37 -21.32
N ALA A 2 -25.88 -55.10 -21.19
CA ALA A 2 -25.44 -54.24 -22.31
C ALA A 2 -26.66 -53.83 -23.17
N SER A 3 -27.22 -52.62 -23.00
CA SER A 3 -26.85 -51.34 -23.70
C SER A 3 -27.83 -51.07 -24.86
N SER A 4 -28.06 -49.87 -25.43
CA SER A 4 -27.50 -48.50 -25.33
C SER A 4 -28.46 -47.54 -26.10
N THR A 5 -28.51 -46.20 -26.03
CA THR A 5 -28.02 -45.10 -25.14
C THR A 5 -28.80 -43.81 -25.53
N ALA A 6 -28.96 -42.81 -24.65
CA ALA A 6 -29.42 -41.46 -25.07
C ALA A 6 -29.01 -40.33 -24.08
N LYS A 7 -28.84 -39.13 -24.64
CA LYS A 7 -28.42 -37.82 -24.06
C LYS A 7 -26.90 -37.66 -23.87
N GLU A 8 -26.21 -36.67 -24.45
CA GLU A 8 -26.46 -35.20 -24.58
C GLU A 8 -26.29 -34.48 -23.22
N GLU A 9 -25.51 -33.41 -23.08
CA GLU A 9 -24.56 -32.73 -24.00
C GLU A 9 -23.59 -31.93 -23.10
N GLU A 10 -22.27 -32.14 -23.19
CA GLU A 10 -21.32 -31.45 -22.29
C GLU A 10 -21.06 -30.00 -22.73
N GLY A 11 -21.77 -29.07 -22.09
CA GLY A 11 -21.62 -27.64 -22.30
C GLY A 11 -20.23 -27.12 -21.88
N LEU A 12 -19.69 -26.20 -22.68
CA LEU A 12 -18.33 -25.66 -22.57
C LEU A 12 -18.16 -24.66 -21.39
N ALA A 13 -18.36 -25.14 -20.16
CA ALA A 13 -18.44 -24.34 -18.95
C ALA A 13 -17.07 -23.84 -18.44
N SER A 14 -16.58 -22.76 -19.05
CA SER A 14 -15.65 -21.75 -18.49
C SER A 14 -14.75 -22.21 -17.32
N SER A 15 -13.57 -22.74 -17.64
CA SER A 15 -12.58 -23.19 -16.66
C SER A 15 -11.82 -22.03 -15.98
N LEU A 16 -12.54 -21.18 -15.24
CA LEU A 16 -11.94 -20.36 -14.19
C LEU A 16 -11.55 -21.27 -13.00
N PRO A 17 -10.48 -20.98 -12.26
CA PRO A 17 -10.12 -21.74 -11.07
C PRO A 17 -11.30 -21.74 -10.08
N ARG A 18 -11.73 -22.93 -9.64
CA ARG A 18 -12.72 -23.04 -8.57
C ARG A 18 -12.11 -22.43 -7.32
N TRP A 19 -12.64 -21.29 -6.89
CA TRP A 19 -12.22 -20.62 -5.65
C TRP A 19 -12.24 -21.63 -4.49
N PRO A 20 -11.17 -21.71 -3.67
CA PRO A 20 -11.15 -22.62 -2.54
C PRO A 20 -12.21 -22.20 -1.52
N ASP A 21 -12.93 -23.17 -0.94
CA ASP A 21 -13.98 -22.93 0.05
C ASP A 21 -13.46 -22.11 1.23
N SER A 22 -13.79 -20.82 1.22
CA SER A 22 -13.14 -19.78 2.03
C SER A 22 -13.82 -19.52 3.37
N SER A 23 -14.93 -20.20 3.66
CA SER A 23 -15.86 -19.95 4.77
C SER A 23 -15.25 -20.05 6.17
N SER A 24 -14.06 -20.66 6.31
CA SER A 24 -13.32 -20.81 7.58
C SER A 24 -12.07 -19.92 7.69
N LYS A 25 -11.68 -19.20 6.64
CA LYS A 25 -10.49 -18.34 6.61
C LYS A 25 -10.87 -16.87 6.83
N SER A 26 -10.00 -16.10 7.48
CA SER A 26 -10.16 -14.64 7.54
C SER A 26 -9.95 -14.02 6.15
N PRO A 27 -10.62 -12.90 5.79
CA PRO A 27 -10.50 -12.29 4.46
C PRO A 27 -9.06 -11.97 4.05
N LEU A 28 -8.23 -11.47 4.98
CA LEU A 28 -6.80 -11.20 4.73
C LEU A 28 -5.99 -12.47 4.41
N ARG A 29 -6.37 -13.61 4.99
CA ARG A 29 -5.73 -14.90 4.71
C ARG A 29 -6.11 -15.40 3.30
N VAL A 30 -7.37 -15.21 2.89
CA VAL A 30 -7.84 -15.51 1.52
C VAL A 30 -7.14 -14.61 0.49
N LEU A 31 -7.01 -13.31 0.77
CA LEU A 31 -6.31 -12.37 -0.11
C LEU A 31 -4.81 -12.70 -0.25
N TYR A 32 -4.13 -13.12 0.83
CA TYR A 32 -2.75 -13.61 0.72
C TYR A 32 -2.66 -14.87 -0.15
N ASP A 33 -3.52 -15.87 0.09
CA ASP A 33 -3.51 -17.13 -0.66
C ASP A 33 -3.82 -16.94 -2.15
N MET A 34 -4.57 -15.89 -2.49
CA MET A 34 -4.91 -15.52 -3.87
C MET A 34 -3.80 -14.73 -4.57
N LEU A 35 -3.23 -13.72 -3.90
CA LEU A 35 -2.37 -12.71 -4.53
C LEU A 35 -0.87 -12.94 -4.30
N ILE A 36 -0.50 -13.57 -3.20
CA ILE A 36 0.90 -13.68 -2.74
C ILE A 36 1.35 -15.14 -2.72
N GLY A 37 0.50 -16.07 -2.29
CA GLY A 37 0.78 -17.52 -2.26
C GLY A 37 1.35 -18.08 -3.58
N PRO A 38 0.78 -17.76 -4.76
CA PRO A 38 1.32 -18.21 -6.05
C PRO A 38 2.71 -17.66 -6.38
N LEU A 39 3.14 -16.58 -5.72
CA LEU A 39 4.41 -15.88 -5.93
C LEU A 39 5.43 -16.14 -4.79
N GLU A 40 4.99 -16.71 -3.66
CA GLU A 40 5.80 -16.96 -2.46
C GLU A 40 7.07 -17.75 -2.78
N GLY A 41 6.98 -18.73 -3.69
CA GLY A 41 8.12 -19.49 -4.21
C GLY A 41 9.24 -18.62 -4.78
N GLY A 42 8.91 -17.55 -5.50
CA GLY A 42 9.90 -16.58 -6.02
C GLY A 42 10.30 -15.52 -4.99
N LEU A 43 9.33 -14.97 -4.27
CA LEU A 43 9.54 -13.88 -3.32
C LEU A 43 10.47 -14.27 -2.15
N MET A 44 10.27 -15.47 -1.58
CA MET A 44 11.03 -15.92 -0.41
C MET A 44 12.40 -16.50 -0.78
N HIS A 45 12.48 -17.29 -1.85
CA HIS A 45 13.72 -17.97 -2.26
C HIS A 45 14.64 -17.13 -3.16
N SER A 46 14.23 -15.91 -3.56
CA SER A 46 15.09 -15.00 -4.32
C SER A 46 16.41 -14.71 -3.58
N SER A 47 17.53 -15.05 -4.23
CA SER A 47 18.89 -14.92 -3.69
C SER A 47 19.44 -13.49 -3.82
N GLY A 48 18.70 -12.52 -3.28
CA GLY A 48 19.16 -11.14 -3.11
C GLY A 48 20.02 -10.93 -1.86
N PRO A 49 20.53 -9.71 -1.62
CA PRO A 49 21.31 -9.36 -0.43
C PRO A 49 20.61 -9.78 0.87
N VAL A 50 21.37 -10.41 1.77
CA VAL A 50 20.83 -11.08 2.96
C VAL A 50 20.53 -10.06 4.06
N GLY A 51 19.26 -9.76 4.29
CA GLY A 51 18.80 -8.87 5.35
C GLY A 51 17.28 -8.87 5.50
N ARG A 52 16.77 -8.49 6.69
CA ARG A 52 15.34 -8.52 7.06
C ARG A 52 14.47 -7.40 6.47
N HIS A 53 14.99 -6.64 5.50
CA HIS A 53 14.26 -5.56 4.84
C HIS A 53 14.48 -5.61 3.32
N ARG A 54 14.02 -6.69 2.68
CA ARG A 54 13.94 -6.75 1.21
C ARG A 54 12.95 -5.71 0.71
N GLN A 55 13.14 -5.17 -0.49
CA GLN A 55 12.15 -4.24 -1.07
C GLN A 55 11.16 -5.03 -1.95
N LEU A 56 9.86 -4.79 -1.76
CA LEU A 56 8.80 -5.33 -2.62
C LEU A 56 8.04 -4.17 -3.26
N VAL A 57 8.21 -4.04 -4.58
CA VAL A 57 7.49 -3.04 -5.39
C VAL A 57 6.16 -3.62 -5.83
N LEU A 58 5.08 -2.89 -5.52
CA LEU A 58 3.72 -3.22 -5.88
C LEU A 58 3.25 -2.28 -6.99
N VAL A 59 2.98 -2.83 -8.18
CA VAL A 59 2.26 -2.12 -9.25
C VAL A 59 0.81 -2.54 -9.14
N LEU A 60 -0.05 -1.64 -8.68
CA LEU A 60 -1.45 -1.94 -8.33
C LEU A 60 -2.41 -1.34 -9.36
N GLU A 61 -3.58 -1.96 -9.53
CA GLU A 61 -4.62 -1.52 -10.45
C GLU A 61 -6.01 -1.67 -9.78
N GLY A 62 -6.90 -0.72 -10.04
CA GLY A 62 -8.28 -0.75 -9.55
C GLY A 62 -8.41 -0.96 -8.05
N GLU A 63 -9.23 -1.93 -7.65
CA GLU A 63 -9.55 -2.23 -6.25
C GLU A 63 -8.36 -2.79 -5.45
N LEU A 64 -7.25 -3.18 -6.10
CA LEU A 64 -6.04 -3.62 -5.39
C LEU A 64 -5.46 -2.51 -4.49
N TYR A 65 -5.70 -1.24 -4.80
CA TYR A 65 -5.33 -0.11 -3.93
C TYR A 65 -6.08 -0.08 -2.58
N LEU A 66 -7.19 -0.83 -2.44
CA LEU A 66 -7.95 -0.94 -1.19
C LEU A 66 -7.43 -2.06 -0.28
N ILE A 67 -6.51 -2.91 -0.77
CA ILE A 67 -6.00 -4.06 -0.04
C ILE A 67 -4.86 -3.61 0.88
N PRO A 68 -4.93 -3.88 2.20
CA PRO A 68 -3.87 -3.54 3.14
C PRO A 68 -2.71 -4.55 3.01
N PHE A 69 -1.95 -4.47 1.91
CA PHE A 69 -0.87 -5.43 1.58
C PHE A 69 0.10 -5.66 2.74
N ALA A 70 0.42 -4.61 3.50
CA ALA A 70 1.24 -4.70 4.73
C ALA A 70 0.75 -5.77 5.71
N LEU A 71 -0.57 -5.91 5.89
CA LEU A 71 -1.23 -6.81 6.84
C LEU A 71 -1.56 -8.19 6.27
N LEU A 72 -1.24 -8.46 5.00
CA LEU A 72 -1.38 -9.79 4.43
C LEU A 72 -0.31 -10.74 5.00
N LYS A 73 -0.69 -12.00 5.22
CA LYS A 73 0.13 -12.99 5.93
C LYS A 73 -0.18 -14.43 5.47
N GLY A 74 0.88 -15.22 5.38
CA GLY A 74 0.86 -16.61 4.91
C GLY A 74 0.39 -17.62 5.97
N SER A 75 0.42 -18.90 5.57
CA SER A 75 0.50 -20.05 6.50
C SER A 75 1.92 -20.59 6.58
N SER A 76 2.74 -20.32 5.56
CA SER A 76 4.14 -20.74 5.44
C SER A 76 5.06 -20.01 6.43
N SER A 77 4.77 -18.75 6.73
CA SER A 77 5.41 -17.93 7.76
C SER A 77 4.38 -17.33 8.71
N ASN A 78 4.78 -17.07 9.96
CA ASN A 78 3.97 -16.34 10.93
C ASN A 78 4.28 -14.82 10.90
N GLU A 79 4.74 -14.29 9.77
CA GLU A 79 5.21 -12.92 9.58
C GLU A 79 4.30 -12.18 8.57
N TYR A 80 4.02 -10.91 8.83
CA TYR A 80 3.29 -10.03 7.92
C TYR A 80 4.20 -9.55 6.78
N LEU A 81 3.63 -9.13 5.64
CA LEU A 81 4.43 -8.61 4.53
C LEU A 81 5.26 -7.36 4.89
N TYR A 82 4.85 -6.53 5.85
CA TYR A 82 5.69 -5.41 6.32
C TYR A 82 6.91 -5.85 7.15
N GLU A 83 6.87 -7.04 7.76
CA GLU A 83 7.97 -7.61 8.55
C GLU A 83 9.03 -8.25 7.65
N LEU A 84 8.57 -8.80 6.51
CA LEU A 84 9.41 -9.42 5.50
C LEU A 84 9.97 -8.40 4.47
N PHE A 85 9.19 -7.37 4.14
CA PHE A 85 9.50 -6.43 3.06
C PHE A 85 9.21 -4.96 3.39
N SER A 86 10.10 -4.08 2.96
CA SER A 86 9.80 -2.67 2.71
C SER A 86 8.90 -2.59 1.48
N LEU A 87 7.60 -2.34 1.68
CA LEU A 87 6.60 -2.23 0.62
C LEU A 87 6.64 -0.85 -0.04
N ILE A 88 6.64 -0.80 -1.37
CA ILE A 88 6.52 0.44 -2.14
C ILE A 88 5.46 0.26 -3.22
N ALA A 89 4.33 0.96 -3.11
CA ALA A 89 3.37 1.07 -4.19
C ALA A 89 3.86 2.09 -5.24
N VAL A 90 3.76 1.74 -6.53
CA VAL A 90 4.06 2.65 -7.65
C VAL A 90 2.93 2.64 -8.69
N PRO A 91 2.66 3.76 -9.37
CA PRO A 91 1.56 3.84 -10.35
C PRO A 91 1.87 3.11 -11.67
N SER A 92 3.15 2.84 -11.97
CA SER A 92 3.56 2.03 -13.11
C SER A 92 5.02 1.58 -12.97
N ILE A 93 5.42 0.56 -13.75
CA ILE A 93 6.83 0.13 -13.86
C ILE A 93 7.72 1.28 -14.35
N GLN A 94 7.21 2.15 -15.24
CA GLN A 94 7.98 3.27 -15.80
C GLN A 94 8.42 4.28 -14.72
N ALA A 95 7.62 4.47 -13.66
CA ALA A 95 7.91 5.41 -12.57
C ALA A 95 9.22 5.07 -11.82
N LEU A 96 9.61 3.79 -11.78
CA LEU A 96 10.87 3.34 -11.18
C LEU A 96 12.09 3.97 -11.86
N SER A 97 12.04 4.13 -13.18
CA SER A 97 13.13 4.72 -13.98
C SER A 97 13.34 6.22 -13.71
N ALA A 98 12.29 6.92 -13.29
CA ALA A 98 12.38 8.32 -12.87
C ALA A 98 12.98 8.46 -11.46
N SER A 99 12.56 7.61 -10.52
CA SER A 99 13.06 7.61 -9.14
C SER A 99 14.57 7.36 -9.07
N ALA A 100 15.09 6.40 -9.85
CA ALA A 100 16.52 6.08 -9.90
C ALA A 100 17.42 7.30 -10.24
N LYS A 101 16.95 8.20 -11.11
CA LYS A 101 17.69 9.42 -11.49
C LYS A 101 17.69 10.50 -10.40
N GLY A 102 16.70 10.49 -9.50
CA GLY A 102 16.61 11.40 -8.36
C GLY A 102 17.42 10.93 -7.15
N GLN A 103 17.30 9.64 -6.80
CA GLN A 103 17.93 9.07 -5.60
C GLN A 103 19.47 9.19 -5.61
N ALA A 104 20.09 9.04 -6.78
CA ALA A 104 21.53 9.20 -6.98
C ALA A 104 22.09 10.58 -6.57
N LYS A 105 21.22 11.60 -6.38
CA LYS A 105 21.61 12.95 -5.90
C LYS A 105 21.22 13.25 -4.45
N LYS A 106 20.47 12.38 -3.75
CA LYS A 106 19.98 12.65 -2.38
C LYS A 106 20.65 11.82 -1.27
N ASN A 107 21.34 10.72 -1.58
CA ASN A 107 22.02 9.88 -0.59
C ASN A 107 23.30 10.50 0.04
N ALA A 108 23.51 11.82 -0.10
CA ALA A 108 24.72 12.53 0.34
C ALA A 108 24.51 13.49 1.52
N SER A 109 23.28 13.67 2.02
CA SER A 109 22.95 14.60 3.12
C SER A 109 22.23 13.91 4.28
N ALA A 110 22.85 12.87 4.84
CA ALA A 110 22.40 12.27 6.09
C ALA A 110 22.71 13.22 7.27
N TYR A 111 21.67 13.68 7.98
CA TYR A 111 21.74 14.35 9.30
C TYR A 111 22.74 15.52 9.45
N GLY A 112 22.93 16.33 8.39
CA GLY A 112 23.95 17.39 8.35
C GLY A 112 23.42 18.80 8.10
N ASN A 113 22.90 19.45 9.15
CA ASN A 113 22.76 20.91 9.39
C ASN A 113 22.35 21.90 8.27
N SER A 114 21.90 21.44 7.10
CA SER A 114 21.18 22.24 6.11
C SER A 114 19.68 22.23 6.43
N SER A 115 18.99 23.37 6.27
CA SER A 115 17.54 23.48 6.45
C SER A 115 16.78 22.52 5.53
N SER A 116 16.38 21.36 6.07
CA SER A 116 15.48 20.44 5.37
C SER A 116 14.14 21.14 5.25
N THR A 117 13.72 21.47 4.03
CA THR A 117 12.45 22.16 3.75
C THR A 117 11.29 21.18 3.90
N ALA A 118 11.06 20.72 5.13
CA ALA A 118 9.89 19.97 5.51
C ALA A 118 8.68 20.92 5.52
N ALA A 119 7.60 20.50 4.87
CA ALA A 119 6.29 21.09 5.02
C ALA A 119 5.43 20.13 5.86
N VAL A 120 4.94 20.61 7.00
CA VAL A 120 4.04 19.83 7.88
C VAL A 120 2.65 20.43 7.73
N ILE A 121 1.68 19.60 7.35
CA ILE A 121 0.29 20.00 7.11
C ILE A 121 -0.61 19.13 7.99
N GLY A 122 -1.50 19.76 8.77
CA GLY A 122 -2.46 19.08 9.65
C GLY A 122 -3.76 19.84 9.80
N ASN A 123 -4.83 19.13 10.17
CA ASN A 123 -6.19 19.66 10.32
C ASN A 123 -6.58 20.78 9.28
N PRO A 124 -6.42 20.55 7.96
CA PRO A 124 -6.73 21.57 6.95
C PRO A 124 -8.24 21.87 6.95
N LYS A 125 -8.62 23.11 6.64
CA LYS A 125 -10.03 23.53 6.61
C LYS A 125 -10.76 22.96 5.39
N LEU A 126 -11.27 21.74 5.53
CA LEU A 126 -12.04 21.05 4.50
C LEU A 126 -13.46 21.64 4.33
N PRO A 127 -14.06 21.58 3.12
CA PRO A 127 -15.47 21.91 2.91
C PRO A 127 -16.40 20.93 3.63
N SER A 128 -17.55 21.40 4.13
CA SER A 128 -18.55 20.56 4.81
C SER A 128 -18.95 19.33 4.01
N SER A 129 -19.15 19.47 2.69
CA SER A 129 -19.48 18.35 1.79
C SER A 129 -18.42 17.25 1.70
N VAL A 130 -17.17 17.51 2.12
CA VAL A 130 -16.13 16.49 2.30
C VAL A 130 -16.25 15.84 3.68
N MET A 131 -16.43 16.67 4.73
CA MET A 131 -16.60 16.20 6.12
C MET A 131 -17.82 15.29 6.25
N ASP A 132 -18.98 15.72 5.74
CA ASP A 132 -20.25 14.98 5.76
C ASP A 132 -20.13 13.65 5.00
N ARG A 133 -19.41 13.64 3.86
CA ARG A 133 -19.25 12.45 3.00
C ARG A 133 -18.40 11.37 3.65
N TRP A 134 -17.38 11.75 4.42
CA TRP A 134 -16.49 10.81 5.11
C TRP A 134 -16.83 10.65 6.61
N LEU A 135 -17.90 11.29 7.08
CA LEU A 135 -18.33 11.34 8.47
C LEU A 135 -17.24 11.85 9.42
N TRP A 136 -16.41 12.79 8.95
CA TRP A 136 -15.34 13.40 9.73
C TRP A 136 -15.89 14.55 10.59
N GLY A 137 -15.58 14.52 11.88
CA GLY A 137 -15.71 15.68 12.77
C GLY A 137 -14.47 16.58 12.73
N PRO A 138 -14.45 17.69 13.50
CA PRO A 138 -13.22 18.46 13.73
C PRO A 138 -12.10 17.57 14.29
N MET A 139 -10.86 17.76 13.83
CA MET A 139 -9.71 16.91 14.20
C MET A 139 -8.64 17.70 14.96
N PRO A 140 -8.92 18.22 16.18
CA PRO A 140 -7.98 19.08 16.91
C PRO A 140 -6.65 18.37 17.21
N SER A 141 -6.67 17.08 17.52
CA SER A 141 -5.43 16.33 17.78
C SER A 141 -4.53 16.14 16.56
N ALA A 142 -5.09 16.23 15.34
CA ALA A 142 -4.30 16.28 14.10
C ALA A 142 -3.71 17.68 13.83
N GLU A 143 -4.16 18.70 14.57
CA GLU A 143 -3.54 20.03 14.61
C GLU A 143 -2.42 20.06 15.67
N GLU A 144 -2.68 19.51 16.86
CA GLU A 144 -1.70 19.32 17.93
C GLU A 144 -0.48 18.49 17.47
N GLU A 145 -0.72 17.37 16.78
CA GLU A 145 0.34 16.54 16.18
C GLU A 145 1.14 17.31 15.13
N ALA A 146 0.48 18.10 14.27
CA ALA A 146 1.16 18.89 13.25
C ALA A 146 2.05 19.99 13.84
N TYR A 147 1.62 20.63 14.93
CA TYR A 147 2.50 21.56 15.66
C TYR A 147 3.72 20.83 16.25
N ALA A 148 3.52 19.73 16.97
CA ALA A 148 4.61 18.96 17.59
C ALA A 148 5.63 18.41 16.56
N VAL A 149 5.16 17.91 15.41
CA VAL A 149 6.03 17.46 14.32
C VAL A 149 6.74 18.63 13.64
N SER A 150 6.08 19.80 13.52
CA SER A 150 6.72 20.99 12.94
C SER A 150 7.83 21.56 13.81
N GLU A 151 7.66 21.54 15.15
CA GLU A 151 8.69 21.93 16.11
C GLU A 151 9.91 21.00 16.03
N LEU A 152 9.68 19.67 16.03
CA LEU A 152 10.74 18.67 15.90
C LEU A 152 11.53 18.79 14.59
N LEU A 153 10.90 19.25 13.51
CA LEU A 153 11.52 19.44 12.19
C LEU A 153 12.04 20.87 11.95
N GLY A 154 11.85 21.79 12.90
CA GLY A 154 12.29 23.18 12.77
C GLY A 154 11.60 23.96 11.64
N CYS A 155 10.34 23.63 11.33
CA CYS A 155 9.56 24.21 10.22
C CYS A 155 8.23 24.80 10.70
N GLN A 156 7.55 25.56 9.84
CA GLN A 156 6.22 26.10 10.13
C GLN A 156 5.11 25.09 9.77
N ALA A 157 4.23 24.77 10.73
CA ALA A 157 3.01 24.01 10.45
C ALA A 157 2.03 24.84 9.59
N LEU A 158 1.44 24.20 8.58
CA LEU A 158 0.31 24.73 7.82
C LEU A 158 -0.96 24.04 8.30
N VAL A 159 -1.81 24.77 9.03
CA VAL A 159 -3.04 24.21 9.62
C VAL A 159 -4.28 25.06 9.31
N GLY A 160 -5.46 24.47 9.47
CA GLY A 160 -6.74 25.18 9.35
C GLY A 160 -6.87 25.93 8.02
N SER A 161 -7.03 27.25 8.08
CA SER A 161 -7.14 28.12 6.90
C SER A 161 -5.80 28.55 6.28
N ALA A 162 -4.65 28.23 6.89
CA ALA A 162 -3.33 28.48 6.29
C ALA A 162 -2.90 27.34 5.33
N ALA A 163 -3.45 26.14 5.54
CA ALA A 163 -3.25 24.94 4.73
C ALA A 163 -3.99 24.99 3.37
N THR A 164 -3.81 26.08 2.60
CA THR A 164 -4.38 26.20 1.25
C THR A 164 -3.46 25.54 0.22
N LYS A 165 -4.01 25.25 -0.96
CA LYS A 165 -3.25 24.68 -2.08
C LYS A 165 -2.09 25.57 -2.49
N GLU A 166 -2.28 26.88 -2.46
CA GLU A 166 -1.32 27.89 -2.87
C GLU A 166 -0.10 27.89 -1.94
N THR A 167 -0.32 27.90 -0.62
CA THR A 167 0.73 27.82 0.40
C THR A 167 1.47 26.48 0.42
N VAL A 168 0.83 25.41 -0.07
CA VAL A 168 1.42 24.05 -0.15
C VAL A 168 2.16 23.82 -1.47
N MET A 169 1.94 24.65 -2.49
CA MET A 169 2.54 24.51 -3.83
C MET A 169 3.53 25.63 -4.21
N SER A 170 3.82 26.57 -3.30
CA SER A 170 4.77 27.67 -3.47
C SER A 170 6.22 27.27 -3.15
#